data_AF-A0A949PG91-F1
#
_entry.id   AF-A0A949PG91-F1
#
_cell.length_a   1.000
_cell.length_b   1.000
_cell.length_c   1.000
_cell.angle_alpha   90.00
_cell.angle_beta   90.00
_cell.angle_gamma   90.00
#
_symmetry.space_group_name_H-M   'P 1'
#
loop_
_entity.id
_entity.type
_entity.pdbx_description
1 polymer ?
#
loop_
_entity_poly.entity_id
_entity_poly.type
_entity_poly.pdbx_seq_one_letter_code
_entity_poly.pdbx_strand_id
1 'polypeptide(L)'
;MKKIVMLLVLSGIIFSCSKQESTESINDIEIDFSKIIDSEITVPNVNLDGSVKGLYKGVFVSANTEHHGVLSINFMNDGNLNAIVDFTDGTKLGFIGKEVASNRYTYYSKKAQFDLVYSDANIVTIENASIAGLHVNSKVVKDISTNRTLVGLGTFVDSSDSNFGGTWDFISTASTVISIPFPPFPDVSFPADLITEVVVCYDDGTPTGRLFSDTSMEMFTGGPTCQFLPPTPLAPFFTGPIVVVLPIVGATPVDEWAAFNQTSVFGNHTSSWSLGYSLAAGGPGQVYVDSDCNEIPAGTWSWNSRSGTISFY
;
A
#
# COMPACT_ATOMS: atom_id res chain seq x y z
N MET A 1 -6.92 -87.34 4.15
CA MET A 1 -7.69 -86.08 3.98
C MET A 1 -6.78 -85.04 3.32
N LYS A 2 -7.25 -84.45 2.20
CA LYS A 2 -6.98 -83.11 1.60
C LYS A 2 -5.59 -82.46 1.85
N LYS A 3 -4.70 -82.38 0.85
CA LYS A 3 -4.51 -81.31 -0.18
C LYS A 3 -4.22 -79.89 0.38
N ILE A 4 -3.21 -79.24 -0.22
CA ILE A 4 -3.04 -77.79 -0.58
C ILE A 4 -1.62 -77.31 -0.18
N VAL A 5 -0.63 -77.26 -1.10
CA VAL A 5 -0.29 -76.23 -2.12
C VAL A 5 0.69 -75.15 -1.61
N MET A 6 1.91 -75.26 -2.13
CA MET A 6 2.91 -74.25 -2.56
C MET A 6 2.45 -72.77 -2.62
N LEU A 7 3.25 -71.83 -2.08
CA LEU A 7 3.55 -70.57 -2.79
C LEU A 7 4.83 -69.87 -2.29
N LEU A 8 5.79 -69.78 -3.19
CA LEU A 8 6.94 -68.88 -3.19
C LEU A 8 6.44 -67.44 -3.42
N VAL A 9 6.88 -66.47 -2.62
CA VAL A 9 6.87 -65.05 -3.01
C VAL A 9 8.26 -64.47 -2.78
N LEU A 10 8.98 -64.39 -3.89
CA LEU A 10 10.24 -63.68 -4.08
C LEU A 10 9.89 -62.21 -4.36
N SER A 11 9.92 -61.35 -3.35
CA SER A 11 9.80 -59.89 -3.57
C SER A 11 11.18 -59.28 -3.74
N GLY A 12 11.56 -59.10 -5.00
CA GLY A 12 12.67 -58.23 -5.40
C GLY A 12 12.31 -56.78 -5.07
N ILE A 13 13.12 -56.17 -4.21
CA ILE A 13 13.11 -54.73 -3.98
C ILE A 13 13.81 -54.09 -5.17
N ILE A 14 13.00 -53.57 -6.08
CA ILE A 14 13.47 -52.76 -7.20
C ILE A 14 13.85 -51.40 -6.62
N PHE A 15 15.16 -51.11 -6.56
CA PHE A 15 15.67 -49.76 -6.35
C PHE A 15 15.28 -48.91 -7.57
N SER A 16 14.11 -48.27 -7.52
CA SER A 16 13.82 -47.13 -8.37
C SER A 16 14.49 -45.90 -7.74
N CYS A 17 15.73 -45.63 -8.18
CA CYS A 17 16.37 -44.36 -7.98
C CYS A 17 15.70 -43.36 -8.94
N SER A 18 14.53 -42.83 -8.56
CA SER A 18 14.01 -41.63 -9.21
C SER A 18 15.03 -40.53 -8.95
N LYS A 19 15.57 -39.93 -10.01
CA LYS A 19 16.29 -38.65 -9.90
C LYS A 19 15.40 -37.69 -9.12
N GLN A 20 15.77 -37.49 -7.87
CA GLN A 20 15.21 -36.46 -7.02
C GLN A 20 15.70 -35.16 -7.63
N GLU A 21 14.83 -34.48 -8.39
CA GLU A 21 15.05 -33.06 -8.65
C GLU A 21 15.28 -32.42 -7.30
N SER A 22 16.47 -31.85 -7.13
CA SER A 22 16.85 -31.12 -5.96
C SER A 22 15.82 -30.01 -5.78
N THR A 23 14.91 -30.22 -4.84
CA THR A 23 14.19 -29.12 -4.19
C THR A 23 15.28 -28.30 -3.55
N GLU A 24 15.77 -27.28 -4.25
CA GLU A 24 16.60 -26.25 -3.63
C GLU A 24 15.80 -25.75 -2.43
N SER A 25 16.32 -26.02 -1.24
CA SER A 25 15.69 -25.60 -0.01
C SER A 25 15.66 -24.08 0.00
N ILE A 26 14.45 -23.51 -0.03
CA ILE A 26 14.15 -22.06 0.01
C ILE A 26 14.78 -21.37 1.25
N ASN A 27 15.30 -22.13 2.21
CA ASN A 27 15.83 -21.66 3.49
C ASN A 27 17.17 -20.89 3.42
N ASP A 28 17.88 -20.88 2.30
CA ASP A 28 19.23 -20.29 2.17
C ASP A 28 19.36 -19.23 1.06
N ILE A 29 18.28 -18.57 0.65
CA ILE A 29 18.38 -17.43 -0.27
C ILE A 29 18.91 -16.22 0.52
N GLU A 30 20.21 -15.97 0.44
CA GLU A 30 20.82 -14.70 0.83
C GLU A 30 20.44 -13.64 -0.23
N ILE A 31 19.62 -12.67 0.17
CA ILE A 31 19.15 -11.62 -0.73
C ILE A 31 20.17 -10.50 -0.75
N ASP A 32 20.80 -10.35 -1.91
CA ASP A 32 21.69 -9.25 -2.21
C ASP A 32 20.87 -7.99 -2.53
N PHE A 33 20.74 -7.09 -1.56
CA PHE A 33 20.01 -5.83 -1.72
C PHE A 33 20.58 -4.92 -2.82
N SER A 34 21.84 -5.09 -3.24
CA SER A 34 22.37 -4.33 -4.39
C SER A 34 21.72 -4.71 -5.72
N LYS A 35 21.03 -5.87 -5.77
CA LYS A 35 20.26 -6.37 -6.91
C LYS A 35 18.75 -6.19 -6.73
N ILE A 36 18.33 -5.62 -5.61
CA ILE A 36 16.93 -5.28 -5.34
C ILE A 36 16.70 -3.85 -5.80
N ILE A 37 15.50 -3.58 -6.31
CA ILE A 37 15.06 -2.23 -6.63
C ILE A 37 15.24 -1.31 -5.42
N ASP A 38 15.84 -0.15 -5.68
CA ASP A 38 15.78 0.97 -4.75
C ASP A 38 14.52 1.79 -5.06
N SER A 39 13.53 1.69 -4.18
CA SER A 39 12.20 2.28 -4.35
C SER A 39 12.21 3.82 -4.37
N GLU A 40 13.28 4.45 -3.88
CA GLU A 40 13.44 5.91 -3.79
C GLU A 40 13.98 6.50 -5.09
N ILE A 41 14.98 5.85 -5.71
CA ILE A 41 15.67 6.39 -6.89
C ILE A 41 15.24 5.76 -8.21
N THR A 42 14.59 4.59 -8.18
CA THR A 42 14.18 3.92 -9.43
C THR A 42 13.01 4.65 -10.06
N VAL A 43 13.17 4.99 -11.35
CA VAL A 43 12.18 5.74 -12.14
C VAL A 43 11.48 4.79 -13.12
N PRO A 44 10.16 4.93 -13.33
CA PRO A 44 9.44 4.18 -14.36
C PRO A 44 10.01 4.40 -15.75
N ASN A 45 10.14 3.32 -16.52
CA ASN A 45 10.53 3.38 -17.91
C ASN A 45 9.32 3.79 -18.77
N VAL A 46 9.36 5.01 -19.32
CA VAL A 46 8.28 5.59 -20.15
C VAL A 46 7.82 4.69 -21.29
N ASN A 47 8.72 3.88 -21.87
CA ASN A 47 8.35 2.96 -22.96
C ASN A 47 7.47 1.80 -22.49
N LEU A 48 7.42 1.55 -21.19
CA LEU A 48 6.64 0.49 -20.57
C LEU A 48 5.34 0.99 -19.98
N ASP A 49 5.06 2.30 -19.91
CA ASP A 49 3.87 2.89 -19.28
C ASP A 49 2.56 2.26 -19.80
N GLY A 50 2.47 1.95 -21.10
CA GLY A 50 1.32 1.30 -21.73
C GLY A 50 1.30 -0.24 -21.70
N SER A 51 2.27 -0.91 -21.07
CA SER A 51 2.40 -2.37 -21.04
C SER A 51 2.05 -2.99 -19.67
N VAL A 52 2.12 -4.31 -19.51
CA VAL A 52 2.07 -4.94 -18.16
C VAL A 52 3.40 -4.87 -17.44
N LYS A 53 4.51 -4.60 -18.14
CA LYS A 53 5.83 -4.48 -17.53
C LYS A 53 6.02 -3.06 -17.00
N GLY A 54 6.92 -2.90 -16.04
CA GLY A 54 7.24 -1.62 -15.41
C GLY A 54 7.36 -1.72 -13.90
N LEU A 55 7.14 -0.61 -13.24
CA LEU A 55 7.12 -0.53 -11.78
C LEU A 55 5.70 -0.60 -11.25
N TYR A 56 5.54 -1.23 -10.10
CA TYR A 56 4.29 -1.25 -9.35
C TYR A 56 4.58 -0.85 -7.91
N LYS A 57 3.67 -0.09 -7.31
CA LYS A 57 3.72 0.28 -5.90
C LYS A 57 2.37 0.08 -5.26
N GLY A 58 2.37 -0.18 -3.96
CA GLY A 58 1.14 -0.41 -3.23
C GLY A 58 1.36 -0.84 -1.79
N VAL A 59 0.33 -1.41 -1.18
CA VAL A 59 0.36 -1.84 0.23
C VAL A 59 0.64 -3.33 0.36
N PHE A 60 1.26 -3.71 1.47
CA PHE A 60 1.53 -5.08 1.88
C PHE A 60 1.22 -5.21 3.37
N VAL A 61 0.16 -5.95 3.69
CA VAL A 61 -0.37 -6.05 5.05
C VAL A 61 -0.62 -7.51 5.43
N SER A 62 0.03 -8.02 6.48
CA SER A 62 -0.31 -9.36 7.00
C SER A 62 -1.73 -9.41 7.56
N ALA A 63 -2.35 -10.60 7.58
CA ALA A 63 -3.72 -10.79 8.05
C ALA A 63 -3.99 -10.25 9.46
N ASN A 64 -2.99 -10.31 10.34
CA ASN A 64 -3.03 -9.78 11.71
C ASN A 64 -2.51 -8.32 11.84
N THR A 65 -2.26 -7.67 10.71
CA THR A 65 -1.74 -6.30 10.57
C THR A 65 -0.39 -6.00 11.23
N GLU A 66 0.36 -7.01 11.72
CA GLU A 66 1.68 -6.83 12.33
C GLU A 66 2.78 -6.47 11.30
N HIS A 67 2.64 -6.92 10.05
CA HIS A 67 3.55 -6.58 8.97
C HIS A 67 2.83 -5.63 8.02
N HIS A 68 3.14 -4.33 8.10
CA HIS A 68 2.50 -3.27 7.35
C HIS A 68 3.56 -2.41 6.66
N GLY A 69 3.51 -2.34 5.33
CA GLY A 69 4.52 -1.63 4.56
C GLY A 69 4.13 -1.31 3.13
N VAL A 70 5.01 -0.58 2.45
CA VAL A 70 4.90 -0.27 1.02
C VAL A 70 5.61 -1.36 0.23
N LEU A 71 4.88 -2.03 -0.67
CA LEU A 71 5.46 -2.95 -1.65
C LEU A 71 5.81 -2.19 -2.92
N SER A 72 7.08 -2.25 -3.33
CA SER A 72 7.57 -1.79 -4.62
C SER A 72 8.07 -2.97 -5.44
N ILE A 73 7.52 -3.16 -6.64
CA ILE A 73 7.84 -4.28 -7.53
C ILE A 73 8.47 -3.74 -8.80
N ASN A 74 9.65 -4.25 -9.13
CA ASN A 74 10.24 -4.13 -10.44
C ASN A 74 9.86 -5.32 -11.29
N PHE A 75 8.88 -5.12 -12.17
CA PHE A 75 8.47 -6.12 -13.13
C PHE A 75 9.05 -5.79 -14.51
N MET A 76 10.34 -6.09 -14.70
CA MET A 76 11.08 -5.88 -15.95
C MET A 76 11.21 -4.41 -16.37
N ASN A 77 11.15 -3.46 -15.43
CA ASN A 77 11.30 -2.03 -15.73
C ASN A 77 12.65 -1.71 -16.37
N ASP A 78 13.69 -2.34 -15.85
CA ASP A 78 15.11 -2.26 -16.24
C ASP A 78 15.66 -3.63 -16.68
N GLY A 79 14.77 -4.59 -16.95
CA GLY A 79 15.13 -5.98 -17.27
C GLY A 79 15.27 -6.91 -16.07
N ASN A 80 15.15 -6.42 -14.83
CA ASN A 80 15.20 -7.24 -13.63
C ASN A 80 13.81 -7.63 -13.10
N LEU A 81 13.78 -8.69 -12.30
CA LEU A 81 12.61 -9.15 -11.55
C LEU A 81 12.96 -9.18 -10.06
N ASN A 82 12.62 -8.11 -9.36
CA ASN A 82 12.85 -7.99 -7.93
C ASN A 82 11.78 -7.10 -7.28
N ALA A 83 11.64 -7.20 -5.97
CA ALA A 83 10.73 -6.35 -5.22
C ALA A 83 11.29 -6.06 -3.83
N ILE A 84 10.75 -5.03 -3.20
CA ILE A 84 11.08 -4.67 -1.83
C ILE A 84 9.80 -4.27 -1.09
N VAL A 85 9.71 -4.65 0.18
CA VAL A 85 8.75 -4.08 1.12
C VAL A 85 9.50 -3.21 2.10
N ASP A 86 9.12 -1.93 2.18
CA ASP A 86 9.57 -0.96 3.16
C ASP A 86 8.51 -0.89 4.28
N PHE A 87 8.81 -1.43 5.47
CA PHE A 87 7.87 -1.49 6.60
C PHE A 87 7.83 -0.18 7.41
N THR A 88 6.75 0.02 8.15
CA THR A 88 6.55 1.20 9.01
C THR A 88 7.61 1.36 10.11
N ASP A 89 8.29 0.29 10.52
CA ASP A 89 9.40 0.32 11.48
C ASP A 89 10.77 0.65 10.85
N GLY A 90 10.80 0.94 9.55
CA GLY A 90 12.00 1.23 8.76
C GLY A 90 12.77 -0.02 8.32
N THR A 91 12.32 -1.23 8.67
CA THR A 91 12.92 -2.45 8.16
C THR A 91 12.54 -2.71 6.71
N LYS A 92 13.40 -3.42 5.98
CA LYS A 92 13.20 -3.74 4.56
C LYS A 92 13.24 -5.24 4.30
N LEU A 93 12.39 -5.71 3.40
CA LEU A 93 12.36 -7.11 2.95
C LEU A 93 12.43 -7.17 1.44
N GLY A 94 13.56 -7.66 0.92
CA GLY A 94 13.75 -7.89 -0.52
C GLY A 94 13.15 -9.21 -1.00
N PHE A 95 12.86 -9.28 -2.30
CA PHE A 95 12.37 -10.44 -3.02
C PHE A 95 13.06 -10.57 -4.38
N ILE A 96 13.31 -11.80 -4.81
CA ILE A 96 13.76 -12.12 -6.16
C ILE A 96 12.63 -12.80 -6.92
N GLY A 97 12.32 -12.28 -8.11
CA GLY A 97 11.26 -12.79 -8.96
C GLY A 97 11.74 -13.83 -9.97
N LYS A 98 10.87 -14.80 -10.27
CA LYS A 98 11.08 -15.80 -11.32
C LYS A 98 9.78 -16.06 -12.07
N GLU A 99 9.85 -16.15 -13.39
CA GLU A 99 8.73 -16.61 -14.21
C GLU A 99 8.43 -18.09 -13.92
N VAL A 100 7.18 -18.39 -13.56
CA VAL A 100 6.72 -19.77 -13.32
C VAL A 100 5.66 -20.21 -14.34
N ALA A 101 4.97 -19.24 -14.95
CA ALA A 101 4.11 -19.42 -16.12
C ALA A 101 4.06 -18.12 -16.92
N SER A 102 3.51 -18.17 -18.14
CA SER A 102 3.48 -17.04 -19.08
C SER A 102 2.86 -15.76 -18.54
N ASN A 103 2.01 -15.84 -17.52
CA ASN A 103 1.36 -14.71 -16.86
C ASN A 103 1.49 -14.74 -15.34
N ARG A 104 2.42 -15.54 -14.80
CA ARG A 104 2.64 -15.70 -13.36
C ARG A 104 4.13 -15.67 -13.05
N TYR A 105 4.49 -14.78 -12.14
CA TYR A 105 5.85 -14.58 -11.67
C TYR A 105 5.83 -14.67 -10.16
N THR A 106 6.59 -15.60 -9.60
CA THR A 106 6.66 -15.72 -8.14
C THR A 106 7.88 -14.98 -7.63
N TYR A 107 7.66 -14.15 -6.63
CA TYR A 107 8.66 -13.40 -5.90
C TYR A 107 8.88 -14.09 -4.56
N TYR A 108 10.13 -14.49 -4.31
CA TYR A 108 10.50 -15.25 -3.12
C TYR A 108 11.49 -14.49 -2.26
N SER A 109 11.33 -14.69 -0.96
CA SER A 109 12.26 -14.30 0.10
C SER A 109 12.38 -15.45 1.10
N LYS A 110 13.27 -15.33 2.09
CA LYS A 110 13.55 -16.42 3.05
C LYS A 110 12.30 -16.84 3.86
N LYS A 111 11.42 -15.90 4.17
CA LYS A 111 10.21 -16.14 4.98
C LYS A 111 8.94 -15.55 4.35
N ALA A 112 9.02 -15.10 3.11
CA ALA A 112 7.89 -14.47 2.46
C ALA A 112 7.88 -14.82 0.98
N GLN A 113 6.69 -14.79 0.40
CA GLN A 113 6.53 -14.98 -1.04
C GLN A 113 5.25 -14.30 -1.49
N PHE A 114 5.16 -14.02 -2.78
CA PHE A 114 3.90 -13.67 -3.44
C PHE A 114 3.99 -13.98 -4.94
N ASP A 115 2.85 -14.19 -5.56
CA ASP A 115 2.73 -14.29 -7.02
C ASP A 115 2.25 -12.95 -7.58
N LEU A 116 2.98 -12.42 -8.56
CA LEU A 116 2.46 -11.41 -9.47
C LEU A 116 1.80 -12.14 -10.63
N VAL A 117 0.50 -11.87 -10.82
CA VAL A 117 -0.29 -12.43 -11.91
C VAL A 117 -0.84 -11.28 -12.74
N TYR A 118 -0.95 -11.47 -14.05
CA TYR A 118 -1.71 -10.54 -14.88
C TYR A 118 -2.71 -11.24 -15.78
N SER A 119 -3.79 -10.53 -16.05
CA SER A 119 -4.87 -10.95 -16.95
C SER A 119 -4.66 -10.45 -18.37
N ASP A 120 -5.47 -10.94 -19.31
CA ASP A 120 -5.51 -10.45 -20.70
C ASP A 120 -5.90 -8.97 -20.81
N ALA A 121 -6.58 -8.43 -19.78
CA ALA A 121 -6.90 -7.02 -19.66
C ALA A 121 -5.72 -6.18 -19.12
N ASN A 122 -4.52 -6.76 -19.00
CA ASN A 122 -3.31 -6.15 -18.44
C ASN A 122 -3.47 -5.67 -16.99
N ILE A 123 -4.45 -6.22 -16.26
CA ILE A 123 -4.63 -5.97 -14.83
C ILE A 123 -3.68 -6.89 -14.07
N VAL A 124 -2.82 -6.29 -13.25
CA VAL A 124 -1.89 -6.98 -12.35
C VAL A 124 -2.55 -7.19 -11.00
N THR A 125 -2.41 -8.39 -10.45
CA THR A 125 -2.86 -8.78 -9.11
C THR A 125 -1.74 -9.48 -8.35
N ILE A 126 -1.78 -9.34 -7.03
CA ILE A 126 -0.91 -10.09 -6.13
C ILE A 126 -1.71 -11.23 -5.52
N GLU A 127 -1.21 -12.46 -5.66
CA GLU A 127 -1.84 -13.68 -5.18
C GLU A 127 -0.89 -14.47 -4.29
N ASN A 128 -1.43 -15.42 -3.50
CA ASN A 128 -0.66 -16.36 -2.67
C ASN A 128 0.41 -15.69 -1.79
N ALA A 129 0.17 -14.43 -1.41
CA ALA A 129 1.11 -13.64 -0.64
C ALA A 129 1.14 -14.11 0.81
N SER A 130 2.34 -14.28 1.36
CA SER A 130 2.54 -14.66 2.75
C SER A 130 3.85 -14.14 3.31
N ILE A 131 3.87 -13.94 4.62
CA ILE A 131 5.05 -13.58 5.41
C ILE A 131 5.02 -14.33 6.74
N ALA A 132 6.10 -15.05 7.05
CA ALA A 132 6.22 -15.88 8.26
C ALA A 132 5.05 -16.87 8.46
N GLY A 133 4.43 -17.34 7.37
CA GLY A 133 3.28 -18.24 7.39
C GLY A 133 1.92 -17.55 7.56
N LEU A 134 1.88 -16.23 7.71
CA LEU A 134 0.66 -15.42 7.71
C LEU A 134 0.28 -15.05 6.28
N HIS A 135 -1.02 -15.07 5.98
CA HIS A 135 -1.52 -14.51 4.72
C HIS A 135 -1.23 -13.02 4.65
N VAL A 136 -1.05 -12.50 3.43
CA VAL A 136 -0.85 -11.08 3.18
C VAL A 136 -1.91 -10.58 2.20
N ASN A 137 -2.57 -9.50 2.61
CA ASN A 137 -3.39 -8.69 1.75
C ASN A 137 -2.51 -7.63 1.06
N SER A 138 -2.70 -7.47 -0.24
CA SER A 138 -1.95 -6.47 -1.01
C SER A 138 -2.83 -5.86 -2.08
N LYS A 139 -2.61 -4.56 -2.33
CA LYS A 139 -3.17 -3.83 -3.45
C LYS A 139 -2.05 -3.03 -4.07
N VAL A 140 -1.77 -3.29 -5.35
CA VAL A 140 -0.73 -2.59 -6.11
C VAL A 140 -1.33 -1.91 -7.32
N VAL A 141 -0.74 -0.78 -7.67
CA VAL A 141 -1.04 -0.05 -8.89
C VAL A 141 0.25 0.22 -9.64
N LYS A 142 0.12 0.54 -10.93
CA LYS A 142 1.28 0.77 -11.77
C LYS A 142 1.86 2.16 -11.53
N ASP A 143 3.16 2.22 -11.30
CA ASP A 143 3.96 3.45 -11.21
C ASP A 143 4.44 3.83 -12.62
N ILE A 144 3.99 4.97 -13.14
CA ILE A 144 4.23 5.41 -14.54
C ILE A 144 5.07 6.69 -14.59
N SER A 145 5.70 6.95 -15.74
CA SER A 145 6.72 8.01 -15.85
C SER A 145 6.16 9.42 -15.66
N THR A 146 4.88 9.64 -15.98
CA THR A 146 4.23 10.95 -15.87
C THR A 146 3.63 11.23 -14.50
N ASN A 147 3.18 10.18 -13.80
CA ASN A 147 2.56 10.26 -12.49
C ASN A 147 3.12 9.13 -11.62
N ARG A 148 3.97 9.50 -10.66
CA ARG A 148 4.54 8.52 -9.75
C ARG A 148 3.47 7.99 -8.80
N THR A 149 3.51 6.69 -8.52
CA THR A 149 2.69 6.13 -7.45
C THR A 149 3.31 6.43 -6.09
N LEU A 150 2.53 7.00 -5.19
CA LEU A 150 2.90 7.20 -3.79
C LEU A 150 1.93 6.45 -2.88
N VAL A 151 2.42 6.00 -1.74
CA VAL A 151 1.64 5.23 -0.77
C VAL A 151 1.81 5.90 0.60
N GLY A 152 0.68 6.25 1.18
CA GLY A 152 0.57 6.77 2.54
C GLY A 152 0.13 5.66 3.49
N LEU A 153 0.91 5.40 4.54
CA LEU A 153 0.58 4.34 5.50
C LEU A 153 -0.05 4.91 6.75
N GLY A 154 -1.20 4.34 7.14
CA GLY A 154 -1.93 4.76 8.32
C GLY A 154 -2.57 3.59 9.06
N THR A 155 -3.10 3.87 10.24
CA THR A 155 -3.85 2.91 11.06
C THR A 155 -5.17 3.48 11.53
N PHE A 156 -6.07 2.59 11.92
CA PHE A 156 -7.30 2.96 12.59
C PHE A 156 -7.53 2.12 13.84
N VAL A 157 -8.26 2.69 14.80
CA VAL A 157 -8.67 1.99 16.03
C VAL A 157 -10.06 2.45 16.43
N ASP A 158 -10.90 1.54 16.93
CA ASP A 158 -12.24 1.83 17.45
C ASP A 158 -12.17 2.49 18.84
N SER A 159 -12.98 3.54 19.04
CA SER A 159 -13.00 4.33 20.28
C SER A 159 -13.54 3.58 21.49
N SER A 160 -14.34 2.54 21.26
CA SER A 160 -15.00 1.71 22.28
C SER A 160 -14.34 0.34 22.48
N ASP A 161 -13.55 -0.11 21.51
CA ASP A 161 -12.90 -1.42 21.48
C ASP A 161 -11.50 -1.29 20.87
N SER A 162 -10.49 -1.03 21.69
CA SER A 162 -9.11 -0.84 21.23
C SER A 162 -8.48 -2.08 20.58
N ASN A 163 -9.13 -3.24 20.66
CA ASN A 163 -8.67 -4.45 19.96
C ASN A 163 -9.20 -4.51 18.52
N PHE A 164 -10.19 -3.70 18.17
CA PHE A 164 -10.64 -3.54 16.80
C PHE A 164 -9.88 -2.40 16.13
N GLY A 165 -8.90 -2.78 15.32
CA GLY A 165 -8.09 -1.86 14.55
C GLY A 165 -7.49 -2.53 13.33
N GLY A 166 -6.74 -1.74 12.56
CA GLY A 166 -6.10 -2.21 11.35
C GLY A 166 -5.37 -1.09 10.62
N THR A 167 -5.11 -1.27 9.33
CA THR A 167 -4.46 -0.28 8.48
C THR A 167 -5.48 0.57 7.74
N TRP A 168 -5.11 1.82 7.49
CA TRP A 168 -5.88 2.79 6.71
C TRP A 168 -4.90 3.52 5.80
N ASP A 169 -4.75 3.00 4.59
CA ASP A 169 -3.69 3.38 3.68
C ASP A 169 -4.23 4.14 2.48
N PHE A 170 -3.45 5.06 1.94
CA PHE A 170 -3.78 5.81 0.72
C PHE A 170 -2.81 5.49 -0.39
N ILE A 171 -3.32 5.47 -1.62
CA ILE A 171 -2.53 5.38 -2.84
C ILE A 171 -2.83 6.60 -3.72
N SER A 172 -1.77 7.30 -4.11
CA SER A 172 -1.81 8.33 -5.15
C SER A 172 -1.30 7.76 -6.47
N THR A 173 -2.02 8.07 -7.55
CA THR A 173 -1.63 7.80 -8.95
C THR A 173 -1.72 9.05 -9.83
N ALA A 174 -1.95 10.20 -9.21
CA ALA A 174 -2.13 11.46 -9.90
C ALA A 174 -1.68 12.62 -9.01
N SER A 175 -1.05 13.62 -9.62
CA SER A 175 -0.67 14.86 -8.95
C SER A 175 -1.52 16.03 -9.43
N THR A 176 -1.62 17.06 -8.60
CA THR A 176 -2.25 18.34 -8.91
C THR A 176 -1.40 19.49 -8.39
N VAL A 177 -1.84 20.72 -8.65
CA VAL A 177 -1.31 21.93 -8.04
C VAL A 177 -2.42 22.58 -7.23
N ILE A 178 -2.17 22.78 -5.94
CA ILE A 178 -3.07 23.53 -5.06
C ILE A 178 -2.62 24.98 -5.05
N SER A 179 -3.56 25.90 -5.24
CA SER A 179 -3.32 27.35 -5.18
C SER A 179 -4.09 27.96 -4.03
N ILE A 180 -3.38 28.59 -3.08
CA ILE A 180 -3.95 29.31 -1.95
C ILE A 180 -4.03 30.80 -2.29
N PRO A 181 -5.22 31.42 -2.21
CA PRO A 181 -5.36 32.87 -2.32
C PRO A 181 -4.62 33.58 -1.18
N PHE A 182 -3.73 34.53 -1.50
CA PHE A 182 -2.95 35.26 -0.49
C PHE A 182 -3.02 36.80 -0.67
N PRO A 183 -4.22 37.41 -0.65
CA PRO A 183 -4.36 38.85 -0.90
C PRO A 183 -3.64 39.70 0.19
N PRO A 184 -2.98 40.82 -0.17
CA PRO A 184 -2.92 41.44 -1.50
C PRO A 184 -1.82 40.89 -2.43
N PHE A 185 -1.14 39.81 -2.06
CA PHE A 185 -0.07 39.20 -2.86
C PHE A 185 -0.64 38.23 -3.89
N PRO A 186 0.18 37.80 -4.87
CA PRO A 186 -0.18 36.70 -5.76
C PRO A 186 -0.47 35.41 -4.98
N ASP A 187 -1.33 34.58 -5.54
CA ASP A 187 -1.63 33.24 -5.02
C ASP A 187 -0.35 32.42 -4.90
N VAL A 188 -0.31 31.58 -3.88
CA VAL A 188 0.79 30.65 -3.65
C VAL A 188 0.36 29.28 -4.14
N SER A 189 1.12 28.72 -5.08
CA SER A 189 0.87 27.39 -5.62
C SER A 189 1.94 26.40 -5.17
N PHE A 190 1.53 25.17 -4.85
CA PHE A 190 2.42 24.07 -4.53
C PHE A 190 1.91 22.75 -5.11
N PRO A 191 2.81 21.81 -5.44
CA PRO A 191 2.42 20.48 -5.89
C PRO A 191 1.74 19.71 -4.76
N ALA A 192 0.77 18.88 -5.12
CA ALA A 192 0.13 17.93 -4.23
C ALA A 192 -0.16 16.63 -4.99
N ASP A 193 -0.26 15.54 -4.25
CA ASP A 193 -0.61 14.22 -4.74
C ASP A 193 -2.04 13.88 -4.34
N LEU A 194 -2.85 13.51 -5.32
CA LEU A 194 -4.25 13.18 -5.10
C LEU A 194 -4.35 11.81 -4.43
N ILE A 195 -5.17 11.70 -3.40
CA ILE A 195 -5.59 10.40 -2.89
C ILE A 195 -6.54 9.83 -3.94
N THR A 196 -6.11 8.79 -4.64
CA THR A 196 -6.88 8.15 -5.71
C THR A 196 -7.51 6.84 -5.29
N GLU A 197 -6.99 6.24 -4.22
CA GLU A 197 -7.51 5.02 -3.64
C GLU A 197 -7.24 4.99 -2.13
N VAL A 198 -8.22 4.53 -1.36
CA VAL A 198 -8.05 4.13 0.05
C VAL A 198 -8.06 2.61 0.13
N VAL A 199 -7.18 2.04 0.95
CA VAL A 199 -7.09 0.61 1.23
C VAL A 199 -7.16 0.40 2.74
N VAL A 200 -8.11 -0.40 3.19
CA VAL A 200 -8.31 -0.70 4.61
C VAL A 200 -8.13 -2.20 4.82
N CYS A 201 -7.20 -2.56 5.70
CA CYS A 201 -6.99 -3.95 6.11
C CYS A 201 -7.23 -4.11 7.60
N TYR A 202 -7.84 -5.22 8.03
CA TYR A 202 -7.98 -5.52 9.46
C TYR A 202 -8.10 -7.03 9.71
N ASP A 203 -7.77 -7.43 10.94
CA ASP A 203 -7.96 -8.79 11.42
C ASP A 203 -9.44 -8.99 11.81
N ASP A 204 -10.15 -9.81 11.04
CA ASP A 204 -11.54 -10.20 11.34
C ASP A 204 -11.63 -11.56 12.06
N GLY A 205 -10.51 -12.06 12.58
CA GLY A 205 -10.37 -13.38 13.20
C GLY A 205 -10.23 -14.52 12.21
N THR A 206 -10.12 -14.24 10.90
CA THR A 206 -9.89 -15.26 9.87
C THR A 206 -8.41 -15.36 9.49
N PRO A 207 -7.94 -16.53 8.97
CA PRO A 207 -6.55 -16.70 8.56
C PRO A 207 -6.08 -15.73 7.46
N THR A 208 -7.01 -15.08 6.74
CA THR A 208 -6.72 -14.15 5.65
C THR A 208 -6.89 -12.68 6.05
N GLY A 209 -7.51 -12.39 7.20
CA GLY A 209 -8.01 -11.05 7.50
C GLY A 209 -8.97 -10.55 6.43
N ARG A 210 -9.16 -9.23 6.36
CA ARG A 210 -9.89 -8.57 5.26
C ARG A 210 -9.13 -7.42 4.66
N LEU A 211 -9.39 -7.20 3.38
CA LEU A 211 -9.02 -6.01 2.63
C LEU A 211 -10.26 -5.41 1.99
N PHE A 212 -10.41 -4.10 2.13
CA PHE A 212 -11.31 -3.28 1.34
C PHE A 212 -10.51 -2.23 0.60
N SER A 213 -10.99 -1.83 -0.57
CA SER A 213 -10.45 -0.66 -1.25
C SER A 213 -11.55 0.15 -1.91
N ASP A 214 -11.33 1.44 -2.03
CA ASP A 214 -12.25 2.36 -2.68
C ASP A 214 -11.46 3.38 -3.51
N THR A 215 -11.86 3.55 -4.76
CA THR A 215 -11.23 4.44 -5.74
C THR A 215 -12.11 5.64 -6.11
N SER A 216 -13.22 5.86 -5.38
CA SER A 216 -14.18 6.92 -5.65
C SER A 216 -14.15 7.96 -4.54
N MET A 217 -13.27 8.96 -4.67
CA MET A 217 -13.10 10.00 -3.65
C MET A 217 -14.03 11.19 -3.88
N GLU A 218 -14.66 11.68 -2.81
CA GLU A 218 -15.50 12.88 -2.89
C GLU A 218 -14.68 14.17 -2.85
N MET A 219 -15.11 15.16 -3.64
CA MET A 219 -14.59 16.52 -3.49
C MET A 219 -15.04 17.10 -2.14
N PHE A 220 -14.18 17.88 -1.50
CA PHE A 220 -14.49 18.61 -0.27
C PHE A 220 -14.18 20.09 -0.44
N THR A 221 -14.77 20.95 0.41
CA THR A 221 -14.43 22.37 0.48
C THR A 221 -13.99 22.67 1.91
N GLY A 222 -12.84 23.34 2.05
CA GLY A 222 -12.39 23.80 3.37
C GLY A 222 -13.39 24.77 3.99
N GLY A 223 -13.56 24.67 5.30
CA GLY A 223 -14.40 25.54 6.09
C GLY A 223 -13.93 26.99 6.12
N PRO A 224 -14.75 27.94 6.59
CA PRO A 224 -14.44 29.36 6.57
C PRO A 224 -13.20 29.75 7.39
N THR A 225 -12.79 28.90 8.34
CA THR A 225 -11.62 29.06 9.19
C THR A 225 -10.36 28.42 8.59
N CYS A 226 -10.48 27.60 7.54
CA CYS A 226 -9.35 27.03 6.79
C CYS A 226 -8.76 28.03 5.80
N GLN A 227 -8.03 29.03 6.29
CA GLN A 227 -7.42 30.06 5.43
C GLN A 227 -6.31 29.52 4.50
N PHE A 228 -5.79 28.32 4.79
CA PHE A 228 -4.75 27.64 4.00
C PHE A 228 -5.32 26.67 2.95
N LEU A 229 -6.63 26.54 2.85
CA LEU A 229 -7.28 25.80 1.78
C LEU A 229 -8.08 26.79 0.91
N PRO A 230 -8.02 26.67 -0.43
CA PRO A 230 -8.86 27.50 -1.27
C PRO A 230 -10.35 27.25 -0.98
N PRO A 231 -11.21 28.28 -1.08
CA PRO A 231 -12.66 28.17 -0.85
C PRO A 231 -13.39 27.56 -2.05
N THR A 232 -12.77 26.56 -2.70
CA THR A 232 -13.28 25.85 -3.86
C THR A 232 -13.23 24.36 -3.61
N PRO A 233 -14.10 23.54 -4.26
CA PRO A 233 -14.01 22.10 -4.15
C PRO A 233 -12.63 21.57 -4.54
N LEU A 234 -12.05 20.74 -3.68
CA LEU A 234 -10.77 20.06 -3.84
C LEU A 234 -10.97 18.55 -3.83
N ALA A 235 -10.22 17.85 -4.66
CA ALA A 235 -10.07 16.40 -4.51
C ALA A 235 -9.19 16.12 -3.29
N PRO A 236 -9.39 15.01 -2.57
CA PRO A 236 -8.52 14.61 -1.48
C PRO A 236 -7.06 14.54 -1.90
N PHE A 237 -6.15 15.06 -1.07
CA PHE A 237 -4.74 15.16 -1.42
C PHE A 237 -3.83 15.06 -0.20
N PHE A 238 -2.56 14.79 -0.46
CA PHE A 238 -1.46 15.03 0.45
C PHE A 238 -0.29 15.71 -0.29
N THR A 239 0.64 16.31 0.45
CA THR A 239 1.80 17.01 -0.15
C THR A 239 3.13 16.35 0.15
N GLY A 240 3.22 15.63 1.27
CA GLY A 240 4.49 15.24 1.84
C GLY A 240 5.32 16.45 2.30
N PRO A 241 6.53 16.22 2.82
CA PRO A 241 7.36 17.30 3.35
C PRO A 241 7.93 18.17 2.22
N ILE A 242 7.39 19.38 2.08
CA ILE A 242 7.85 20.39 1.12
C ILE A 242 8.14 21.71 1.82
N VAL A 243 8.83 22.62 1.13
CA VAL A 243 9.04 24.00 1.59
C VAL A 243 8.39 24.95 0.59
N VAL A 244 7.40 25.70 1.06
CA VAL A 244 6.67 26.69 0.26
C VAL A 244 7.13 28.08 0.70
N VAL A 245 7.37 28.98 -0.26
CA VAL A 245 7.74 30.37 0.04
C VAL A 245 6.47 31.20 0.12
N LEU A 246 6.03 31.48 1.34
CA LEU A 246 4.87 32.32 1.60
C LEU A 246 5.26 33.81 1.56
N PRO A 247 4.45 34.69 0.95
CA PRO A 247 4.67 36.13 1.02
C PRO A 247 4.68 36.60 2.47
N ILE A 248 5.60 37.53 2.81
CA ILE A 248 5.86 38.03 4.18
C ILE A 248 6.49 37.01 5.14
N VAL A 249 6.00 35.77 5.18
CA VAL A 249 6.45 34.75 6.14
C VAL A 249 7.79 34.13 5.72
N GLY A 250 8.01 33.93 4.42
CA GLY A 250 9.21 33.31 3.86
C GLY A 250 9.08 31.79 3.69
N ALA A 251 10.21 31.11 3.67
CA ALA A 251 10.28 29.65 3.52
C ALA A 251 9.56 28.96 4.69
N THR A 252 8.48 28.27 4.39
CA THR A 252 7.58 27.64 5.36
C THR A 252 7.50 26.15 5.06
N PRO A 253 7.82 25.26 6.01
CA PRO A 253 7.63 23.83 5.82
C PRO A 253 6.13 23.52 5.79
N VAL A 254 5.74 22.66 4.86
CA VAL A 254 4.36 22.24 4.62
C VAL A 254 4.36 20.73 4.50
N ASP A 255 3.43 20.09 5.19
CA ASP A 255 3.16 18.65 5.11
C ASP A 255 1.70 18.45 5.50
N GLU A 256 0.87 18.37 4.46
CA GLU A 256 -0.58 18.46 4.55
C GLU A 256 -1.21 17.19 4.03
N TRP A 257 -2.25 16.73 4.71
CA TRP A 257 -3.21 15.74 4.23
C TRP A 257 -4.61 16.33 4.41
N ALA A 258 -5.42 16.27 3.36
CA ALA A 258 -6.77 16.79 3.40
C ALA A 258 -7.71 15.87 2.63
N ALA A 259 -8.59 15.19 3.39
CA ALA A 259 -9.59 14.25 2.89
C ALA A 259 -10.80 14.29 3.84
N PHE A 260 -11.62 15.34 3.72
CA PHE A 260 -12.76 15.56 4.62
C PHE A 260 -14.07 15.04 4.06
N ASN A 261 -14.97 14.61 4.94
CA ASN A 261 -16.34 14.17 4.62
C ASN A 261 -16.40 13.08 3.54
N GLN A 262 -15.45 12.15 3.56
CA GLN A 262 -15.34 11.08 2.59
C GLN A 262 -16.29 9.93 2.92
N THR A 263 -16.75 9.24 1.89
CA THR A 263 -17.62 8.08 2.00
C THR A 263 -17.09 6.93 1.18
N SER A 264 -16.85 5.79 1.82
CA SER A 264 -16.38 4.58 1.14
C SER A 264 -17.32 3.41 1.34
N VAL A 265 -17.40 2.52 0.36
CA VAL A 265 -18.23 1.30 0.46
C VAL A 265 -17.33 0.11 0.78
N PHE A 266 -17.36 -0.35 2.03
CA PHE A 266 -16.58 -1.48 2.52
C PHE A 266 -17.49 -2.69 2.70
N GLY A 267 -17.49 -3.58 1.69
CA GLY A 267 -18.42 -4.69 1.59
C GLY A 267 -19.85 -4.20 1.35
N ASN A 268 -20.77 -4.52 2.27
CA ASN A 268 -22.17 -4.09 2.18
C ASN A 268 -22.49 -2.89 3.08
N HIS A 269 -21.47 -2.24 3.63
CA HIS A 269 -21.63 -1.14 4.58
C HIS A 269 -20.93 0.12 4.06
N THR A 270 -21.57 1.25 4.28
CA THR A 270 -20.98 2.56 4.06
C THR A 270 -20.10 2.92 5.26
N SER A 271 -18.90 3.39 4.97
CA SER A 271 -17.96 3.99 5.90
C SER A 271 -17.92 5.49 5.65
N SER A 272 -18.05 6.31 6.68
CA SER A 272 -17.85 7.76 6.60
C SER A 272 -16.59 8.12 7.38
N TRP A 273 -15.70 8.89 6.79
CA TRP A 273 -14.40 9.19 7.38
C TRP A 273 -13.91 10.59 7.02
N SER A 274 -12.97 11.09 7.80
CA SER A 274 -12.33 12.39 7.58
C SER A 274 -10.92 12.38 8.13
N LEU A 275 -9.97 12.87 7.33
CA LEU A 275 -8.58 13.04 7.73
C LEU A 275 -8.12 14.43 7.31
N GLY A 276 -7.74 15.24 8.29
CA GLY A 276 -6.98 16.46 8.10
C GLY A 276 -5.71 16.38 8.93
N TYR A 277 -4.58 16.69 8.32
CA TYR A 277 -3.28 16.75 8.97
C TYR A 277 -2.53 17.95 8.43
N SER A 278 -1.98 18.77 9.32
CA SER A 278 -1.29 19.99 8.93
C SER A 278 -0.05 20.22 9.78
N LEU A 279 1.07 20.50 9.12
CA LEU A 279 2.27 21.06 9.74
C LEU A 279 2.20 22.60 9.80
N ALA A 280 1.41 23.23 8.92
CA ALA A 280 1.34 24.69 8.79
C ALA A 280 0.42 25.39 9.82
N ALA A 281 -0.51 24.66 10.46
CA ALA A 281 -1.59 25.21 11.29
C ALA A 281 -1.20 25.83 12.66
N GLY A 282 0.07 26.25 12.85
CA GLY A 282 0.38 27.30 13.84
C GLY A 282 1.10 26.87 15.13
N GLY A 283 1.74 25.70 15.16
CA GLY A 283 2.56 25.26 16.30
C GLY A 283 3.89 24.61 15.89
N PRO A 284 4.83 24.42 16.83
CA PRO A 284 6.00 23.58 16.62
C PRO A 284 5.59 22.11 16.66
N GLY A 285 4.86 21.65 15.65
CA GLY A 285 4.40 20.27 15.58
C GLY A 285 3.30 20.06 14.54
N GLN A 286 3.24 18.83 14.03
CA GLN A 286 2.17 18.37 13.17
C GLN A 286 0.90 18.16 14.02
N VAL A 287 -0.25 18.64 13.53
CA VAL A 287 -1.53 18.50 14.22
C VAL A 287 -2.59 17.94 13.28
N TYR A 288 -3.51 17.15 13.83
CA TYR A 288 -4.72 16.78 13.10
C TYR A 288 -5.73 17.92 13.16
N VAL A 289 -6.47 18.09 12.07
CA VAL A 289 -7.48 19.14 11.95
C VAL A 289 -8.78 18.61 11.36
N ASP A 290 -9.91 19.25 11.70
CA ASP A 290 -11.20 19.00 11.05
C ASP A 290 -11.36 19.80 9.75
N SER A 291 -12.53 19.69 9.10
CA SER A 291 -12.82 20.41 7.86
C SER A 291 -12.84 21.94 8.00
N ASP A 292 -12.95 22.43 9.23
CA ASP A 292 -12.88 23.85 9.59
C ASP A 292 -11.48 24.23 10.10
N CYS A 293 -10.49 23.33 9.98
CA CYS A 293 -9.12 23.54 10.43
C CYS A 293 -8.99 23.77 11.93
N ASN A 294 -9.96 23.31 12.73
CA ASN A 294 -9.81 23.25 14.18
C ASN A 294 -8.98 22.02 14.54
N GLU A 295 -8.07 22.18 15.50
CA GLU A 295 -7.26 21.08 16.01
C GLU A 295 -8.15 19.98 16.62
N ILE A 296 -7.91 18.74 16.20
CA ILE A 296 -8.56 17.53 16.70
C ILE A 296 -7.48 16.50 17.07
N PRO A 297 -7.78 15.49 17.90
CA PRO A 297 -6.77 14.53 18.32
C PRO A 297 -6.29 13.58 17.20
N ALA A 298 -7.14 13.31 16.21
CA ALA A 298 -6.89 12.36 15.12
C ALA A 298 -7.94 12.52 14.01
N GLY A 299 -7.69 11.89 12.85
CA GLY A 299 -8.76 11.67 11.86
C GLY A 299 -9.87 10.80 12.45
N THR A 300 -11.03 10.75 11.80
CA THR A 300 -12.21 10.03 12.29
C THR A 300 -12.74 9.05 11.25
N TRP A 301 -13.34 7.97 11.71
CA TRP A 301 -14.09 7.05 10.87
C TRP A 301 -15.34 6.54 11.60
N SER A 302 -16.34 6.14 10.82
CA SER A 302 -17.51 5.42 11.28
C SER A 302 -17.90 4.39 10.24
N TRP A 303 -18.07 3.14 10.66
CA TRP A 303 -18.35 2.03 9.75
C TRP A 303 -18.98 0.87 10.53
N ASN A 304 -20.05 0.30 9.98
CA ASN A 304 -20.71 -0.88 10.57
C ASN A 304 -21.05 -0.73 12.07
N SER A 305 -21.65 0.41 12.45
CA SER A 305 -22.00 0.76 13.84
C SER A 305 -20.81 0.92 14.81
N ARG A 306 -19.59 0.93 14.28
CA ARG A 306 -18.37 1.28 14.99
C ARG A 306 -17.91 2.67 14.58
N SER A 307 -17.08 3.28 15.42
CA SER A 307 -16.45 4.55 15.13
C SER A 307 -15.12 4.64 15.86
N GLY A 308 -14.20 5.42 15.31
CA GLY A 308 -12.86 5.47 15.84
C GLY A 308 -12.01 6.57 15.24
N THR A 309 -10.71 6.43 15.46
CA THR A 309 -9.69 7.38 15.01
C THR A 309 -8.81 6.80 13.91
N ILE A 310 -8.32 7.67 13.03
CA ILE A 310 -7.32 7.38 11.99
C ILE A 310 -6.04 8.14 12.31
N SER A 311 -4.89 7.48 12.18
CA SER A 311 -3.57 8.08 12.36
C SER A 311 -2.61 7.68 11.23
N PHE A 312 -1.65 8.55 10.93
CA PHE A 312 -0.64 8.37 9.87
C PHE A 312 0.75 8.60 10.46
N TYR A 313 1.76 7.98 9.84
CA TYR A 313 3.16 7.98 10.28
C TYR A 313 4.07 8.76 9.32
#